data_AF-A0A9E2Y7Z7-F1
#
_entry.id   AF-A0A9E2Y7Z7-F1
#
_cell.length_a   1.000
_cell.length_b   1.000
_cell.length_c   1.000
_cell.angle_alpha   90.00
_cell.angle_beta   90.00
_cell.angle_gamma   90.00
#
_symmetry.space_group_name_H-M   'P 1'
#
loop_
_entity.id
_entity.type
_entity.pdbx_description
1 polymer ?
#
loop_
_entity_poly.entity_id
_entity_poly.type
_entity_poly.pdbx_seq_one_letter_code
_entity_poly.pdbx_strand_id
1 'polypeptide(L)'
;VHKQELNRILEPFLWHTVIVTATEWENFFALRCAANAQPEIRAAALHMREAIAASRPQTVAAGEWHTPLLQSDESALDVELRRKLSAARCARVSYLTHAGNREVGKDLELYERLRADRHLSPFEHVATPANDASFHANFRGWIQMRAEIG
;
A
#
# COMPACT_ATOMS: atom_id res chain seq x y z
N VAL A 1 7.41 -34.04 -5.63
CA VAL A 1 7.09 -32.61 -5.91
C VAL A 1 7.33 -31.82 -4.62
N HIS A 2 8.09 -30.73 -4.68
CA HIS A 2 8.43 -29.93 -3.49
C HIS A 2 7.26 -29.01 -3.11
N LYS A 3 7.11 -28.69 -1.82
CA LYS A 3 6.02 -27.85 -1.30
C LYS A 3 5.94 -26.48 -1.98
N GLN A 4 7.09 -25.89 -2.30
CA GLN A 4 7.15 -24.59 -2.97
C GLN A 4 6.54 -24.63 -4.38
N GLU A 5 6.81 -25.69 -5.15
CA GLU A 5 6.26 -25.86 -6.50
C GLU A 5 4.75 -26.07 -6.48
N LEU A 6 4.25 -26.89 -5.54
CA LEU A 6 2.81 -27.09 -5.34
C LEU A 6 2.09 -25.81 -4.95
N ASN A 7 2.66 -25.01 -4.03
CA ASN A 7 2.07 -23.75 -3.62
C ASN A 7 1.94 -22.77 -4.80
N ARG A 8 2.92 -22.72 -5.71
CA ARG A 8 2.87 -21.86 -6.89
C ARG A 8 1.75 -22.23 -7.86
N ILE A 9 1.49 -23.52 -8.02
CA ILE A 9 0.38 -24.03 -8.86
C ILE A 9 -0.98 -23.74 -8.22
N LEU A 10 -1.07 -23.82 -6.89
CA LEU A 10 -2.31 -23.56 -6.16
C LEU A 10 -2.59 -22.07 -5.95
N GLU A 11 -1.57 -21.22 -6.01
CA GLU A 11 -1.66 -19.77 -5.76
C GLU A 11 -2.81 -19.06 -6.47
N PRO A 12 -3.14 -19.33 -7.75
CA PRO A 12 -4.25 -18.68 -8.45
C PRO A 12 -5.64 -19.00 -7.89
N PHE A 13 -5.76 -20.07 -7.08
CA PHE A 13 -7.01 -20.54 -6.50
C PHE A 13 -7.12 -20.21 -5.01
N LEU A 14 -6.15 -19.50 -4.45
CA LEU A 14 -6.13 -19.08 -3.04
C LEU A 14 -6.49 -17.60 -2.91
N TRP A 15 -6.99 -17.23 -1.74
CA TRP A 15 -7.24 -15.84 -1.39
C TRP A 15 -5.93 -15.09 -1.20
N HIS A 16 -5.86 -13.89 -1.76
CA HIS A 16 -4.73 -12.98 -1.61
C HIS A 16 -5.17 -11.71 -0.89
N THR A 17 -4.34 -11.25 0.03
CA THR A 17 -4.48 -9.92 0.63
C THR A 17 -3.43 -9.01 0.01
N VAL A 18 -3.88 -7.92 -0.60
CA VAL A 18 -3.02 -6.98 -1.33
C VAL A 18 -3.31 -5.56 -0.89
N ILE A 19 -2.26 -4.74 -0.78
CA ILE A 19 -2.38 -3.29 -0.65
C ILE A 19 -2.17 -2.67 -2.01
N VAL A 20 -3.06 -1.75 -2.38
CA VAL A 20 -2.93 -0.96 -3.60
C VAL A 20 -3.08 0.51 -3.24
N THR A 21 -2.11 1.31 -3.65
CA THR A 21 -2.16 2.78 -3.54
C THR A 21 -2.08 3.36 -4.94
N ALA A 22 -2.99 4.26 -5.29
CA ALA A 22 -3.04 4.90 -6.58
C ALA A 22 -3.69 6.28 -6.48
N THR A 23 -3.34 7.15 -7.43
CA THR A 23 -3.95 8.48 -7.64
C THR A 23 -5.04 8.44 -8.72
N GLU A 24 -5.00 7.45 -9.60
CA GLU A 24 -5.89 7.33 -10.77
C GLU A 24 -6.63 5.99 -10.74
N TRP A 25 -7.94 6.02 -10.50
CA TRP A 25 -8.77 4.81 -10.37
C TRP A 25 -9.78 4.61 -11.52
N GLU A 26 -10.03 5.64 -12.33
CA GLU A 26 -11.10 5.66 -13.33
C GLU A 26 -10.98 4.49 -14.32
N ASN A 27 -9.79 4.34 -14.93
CA ASN A 27 -9.55 3.27 -15.90
C ASN A 27 -9.62 1.87 -15.25
N PHE A 28 -9.13 1.73 -14.01
CA PHE A 28 -9.23 0.46 -13.29
C PHE A 28 -10.70 0.06 -13.09
N PHE A 29 -11.55 0.99 -12.64
CA PHE A 29 -12.97 0.70 -12.45
C PHE A 29 -13.73 0.51 -13.77
N ALA A 30 -13.39 1.25 -14.82
CA ALA A 30 -13.98 1.07 -16.14
C ALA A 30 -13.75 -0.37 -16.66
N LEU A 31 -12.54 -0.89 -16.51
CA LEU A 31 -12.17 -2.22 -16.99
C LEU A 31 -12.58 -3.34 -16.05
N ARG A 32 -12.41 -3.17 -14.74
CA ARG A 32 -12.61 -4.25 -13.76
C ARG A 32 -14.03 -4.36 -13.23
N CYS A 33 -14.86 -3.32 -13.36
CA CYS A 33 -16.29 -3.43 -13.04
C CYS A 33 -17.16 -3.87 -14.25
N ALA A 34 -16.58 -3.95 -15.45
CA ALA A 34 -17.27 -4.32 -16.68
C ALA A 34 -17.91 -5.72 -16.59
N ALA A 35 -19.01 -5.96 -17.32
CA ALA A 35 -19.75 -7.22 -17.25
C ALA A 35 -18.97 -8.44 -17.75
N ASN A 36 -18.01 -8.24 -18.64
CA ASN A 36 -17.12 -9.27 -19.19
C ASN A 36 -15.80 -9.42 -18.39
N ALA A 37 -15.62 -8.68 -17.30
CA ALA A 37 -14.48 -8.87 -16.41
C ALA A 37 -14.63 -10.21 -15.67
N GLN A 38 -13.50 -10.87 -15.40
CA GLN A 38 -13.47 -12.11 -14.64
C GLN A 38 -14.21 -11.92 -13.28
N PRO A 39 -15.09 -12.86 -12.86
CA PRO A 39 -15.97 -12.66 -11.72
C PRO A 39 -15.27 -12.27 -10.42
N GLU A 40 -14.12 -12.88 -10.10
CA GLU A 40 -13.41 -12.68 -8.85
C GLU A 40 -12.83 -11.25 -8.74
N ILE A 41 -12.12 -10.78 -9.77
CA ILE A 41 -11.58 -9.41 -9.78
C ILE A 41 -12.71 -8.37 -9.90
N ARG A 42 -13.80 -8.72 -10.58
CA ARG A 42 -14.96 -7.84 -10.70
C ARG A 42 -15.64 -7.60 -9.36
N ALA A 43 -15.82 -8.66 -8.57
CA ALA A 43 -16.36 -8.54 -7.22
C ALA A 43 -15.50 -7.63 -6.35
N ALA A 44 -14.17 -7.83 -6.36
CA ALA A 44 -13.23 -6.98 -5.62
C ALA A 44 -13.31 -5.52 -6.09
N ALA A 45 -13.28 -5.25 -7.40
CA ALA A 45 -13.32 -3.91 -7.95
C ALA A 45 -14.63 -3.16 -7.66
N LEU A 46 -15.78 -3.86 -7.67
CA LEU A 46 -17.07 -3.28 -7.30
C LEU A 46 -17.08 -2.85 -5.83
N HIS A 47 -16.64 -3.72 -4.93
CA HIS A 47 -16.55 -3.40 -3.50
C HIS A 47 -15.53 -2.29 -3.21
N MET A 48 -14.39 -2.26 -3.91
CA MET A 48 -13.43 -1.16 -3.82
C MET A 48 -14.07 0.17 -4.23
N ARG A 49 -14.82 0.19 -5.34
CA ARG A 49 -15.49 1.40 -5.83
C ARG A 49 -16.56 1.91 -4.86
N GLU A 50 -17.36 1.00 -4.30
CA GLU A 50 -18.35 1.31 -3.26
C GLU A 50 -17.69 1.89 -2.00
N ALA A 51 -16.61 1.26 -1.53
CA ALA A 51 -15.86 1.72 -0.36
C ALA A 51 -15.25 3.12 -0.58
N ILE A 52 -14.68 3.38 -1.77
CA ILE A 52 -14.16 4.72 -2.11
C ILE A 52 -15.29 5.74 -2.14
N ALA A 53 -16.43 5.43 -2.77
CA ALA A 53 -17.58 6.33 -2.86
C ALA A 53 -18.18 6.66 -1.48
N ALA A 54 -18.17 5.70 -0.56
CA ALA A 54 -18.64 5.88 0.81
C ALA A 54 -17.61 6.54 1.75
N SER A 55 -16.34 6.63 1.33
CA SER A 55 -15.26 7.15 2.16
C SER A 55 -15.31 8.67 2.32
N ARG A 56 -14.71 9.19 3.40
CA ARG A 56 -14.40 10.61 3.58
C ARG A 56 -12.88 10.76 3.51
N PRO A 57 -12.31 11.25 2.40
CA PRO A 57 -10.88 11.43 2.27
C PRO A 57 -10.34 12.41 3.30
N GLN A 58 -9.15 12.11 3.83
CA GLN A 58 -8.38 13.07 4.62
C GLN A 58 -7.45 13.85 3.69
N THR A 59 -7.53 15.19 3.76
CA THR A 59 -6.57 16.06 3.09
C THR A 59 -5.21 15.95 3.76
N VAL A 60 -4.16 15.86 2.96
CA VAL A 60 -2.76 15.89 3.41
C VAL A 60 -2.17 17.20 2.89
N ALA A 61 -1.67 18.04 3.80
CA ALA A 61 -1.07 19.31 3.44
C ALA A 61 0.35 19.14 2.86
N ALA A 62 0.86 20.18 2.19
CA ALA A 62 2.25 20.20 1.77
C ALA A 62 3.19 20.01 2.97
N GLY A 63 4.17 19.11 2.84
CA GLY A 63 5.06 18.71 3.94
C GLY A 63 4.51 17.63 4.88
N GLU A 64 3.22 17.29 4.77
CA GLU A 64 2.64 16.13 5.44
C GLU A 64 2.72 14.87 4.58
N TRP A 65 2.39 13.73 5.18
CA TRP A 65 2.61 12.42 4.59
C TRP A 65 1.35 11.55 4.68
N HIS A 66 1.00 10.93 3.56
CA HIS A 66 0.13 9.77 3.52
C HIS A 66 0.89 8.56 4.07
N THR A 67 0.45 8.06 5.23
CA THR A 67 1.06 6.94 5.95
C THR A 67 0.04 5.83 6.19
N PRO A 68 -0.18 4.91 5.22
CA PRO A 68 -1.07 3.77 5.38
C PRO A 68 -0.78 2.90 6.61
N LEU A 69 -1.82 2.24 7.13
CA LEU A 69 -1.74 1.27 8.24
C LEU A 69 -1.22 1.82 9.58
N LEU A 70 -1.14 3.15 9.71
CA LEU A 70 -1.06 3.80 11.02
C LEU A 70 -2.46 4.03 11.57
N GLN A 71 -2.56 4.00 12.90
CA GLN A 71 -3.76 4.32 13.64
C GLN A 71 -3.79 5.80 14.06
N SER A 72 -4.97 6.28 14.44
CA SER A 72 -5.20 7.67 14.82
C SER A 72 -4.45 8.08 16.09
N ASP A 73 -4.24 7.16 17.03
CA ASP A 73 -3.44 7.37 18.25
C ASP A 73 -1.93 7.46 17.97
N GLU A 74 -1.48 7.01 16.80
CA GLU A 74 -0.10 7.12 16.34
C GLU A 74 0.18 8.45 15.60
N SER A 75 -0.82 9.33 15.46
CA SER A 75 -0.70 10.62 14.78
C SER A 75 0.25 11.59 15.48
N ALA A 76 0.42 11.46 16.80
CA ALA A 76 1.32 12.27 17.61
C ALA A 76 2.80 11.86 17.47
N LEU A 77 3.09 10.74 16.81
CA LEU A 77 4.46 10.32 16.54
C LEU A 77 5.13 11.27 15.54
N ASP A 78 6.44 11.40 15.70
CA ASP A 78 7.29 12.12 14.75
C ASP A 78 7.05 11.66 13.30
N VAL A 79 7.08 12.61 12.36
CA VAL A 79 6.75 12.38 10.94
C VAL A 79 7.66 11.31 10.36
N GLU A 80 8.96 11.36 10.65
CA GLU A 80 9.92 10.40 10.12
C GLU A 80 9.65 9.01 10.67
N LEU A 81 9.37 8.90 11.98
CA LEU A 81 8.99 7.64 12.59
C LEU A 81 7.73 7.05 11.93
N ARG A 82 6.68 7.87 11.71
CA ARG A 82 5.45 7.44 11.05
C ARG A 82 5.69 6.88 9.65
N ARG A 83 6.52 7.54 8.84
CA ARG A 83 6.88 7.09 7.49
C ARG A 83 7.53 5.70 7.52
N LYS A 84 8.50 5.49 8.42
CA LYS A 84 9.20 4.21 8.58
C LYS A 84 8.28 3.09 9.00
N LEU A 85 7.46 3.33 10.02
CA LEU A 85 6.48 2.35 10.52
C LEU A 85 5.46 1.97 9.44
N SER A 86 4.96 2.97 8.70
CA SER A 86 4.00 2.75 7.62
C SER A 86 4.60 1.87 6.51
N ALA A 87 5.81 2.17 6.03
CA ALA A 87 6.49 1.36 5.00
C ALA A 87 6.72 -0.09 5.48
N ALA A 88 7.16 -0.29 6.72
CA ALA A 88 7.34 -1.61 7.31
C ALA A 88 6.02 -2.40 7.38
N ARG A 89 4.94 -1.75 7.82
CA ARG A 89 3.61 -2.37 7.91
C ARG A 89 3.02 -2.70 6.55
N CYS A 90 3.23 -1.86 5.53
CA CYS A 90 2.87 -2.17 4.16
C CYS A 90 3.57 -3.46 3.68
N ALA A 91 4.83 -3.65 4.06
CA ALA A 91 5.54 -4.89 3.75
C ALA A 91 4.92 -6.09 4.47
N ARG A 92 4.48 -5.96 5.73
CA ARG A 92 3.93 -7.08 6.51
C ARG A 92 2.66 -7.68 5.93
N VAL A 93 1.90 -6.93 5.12
CA VAL A 93 0.69 -7.47 4.49
C VAL A 93 1.00 -8.56 3.47
N SER A 94 2.19 -8.58 2.88
CA SER A 94 2.62 -9.73 2.06
C SER A 94 3.12 -10.93 2.89
N TYR A 95 3.38 -10.76 4.19
CA TYR A 95 3.95 -11.77 5.08
C TYR A 95 2.97 -12.38 6.10
N LEU A 96 1.65 -12.12 5.99
CA LEU A 96 0.60 -12.78 6.77
C LEU A 96 0.78 -12.74 8.31
N THR A 97 1.55 -11.80 8.86
CA THR A 97 1.62 -11.57 10.31
C THR A 97 0.59 -10.53 10.74
N HIS A 98 -0.69 -10.83 10.49
CA HIS A 98 -1.83 -10.04 11.00
C HIS A 98 -2.04 -10.19 12.52
N ALA A 99 -1.27 -11.07 13.18
CA ALA A 99 -1.31 -11.26 14.62
C ALA A 99 -0.72 -10.04 15.34
N GLY A 100 -1.58 -9.02 15.55
CA GLY A 100 -1.72 -8.12 16.70
C GLY A 100 -0.51 -7.34 17.25
N ASN A 101 0.71 -7.71 16.91
CA ASN A 101 1.91 -7.19 17.53
C ASN A 101 2.44 -6.03 16.70
N ARG A 102 2.06 -4.82 17.16
CA ARG A 102 2.50 -3.53 16.63
C ARG A 102 3.65 -3.00 17.49
N GLU A 103 4.72 -3.78 17.52
CA GLU A 103 5.93 -3.38 18.23
C GLU A 103 6.73 -2.45 17.32
N VAL A 104 6.81 -1.17 17.70
CA VAL A 104 7.57 -0.13 16.98
C VAL A 104 9.00 -0.58 16.66
N GLY A 105 9.67 -1.27 17.59
CA GLY A 105 11.02 -1.81 17.37
C GLY A 105 11.10 -2.79 16.21
N LYS A 106 10.16 -3.75 16.12
CA LYS A 106 10.13 -4.75 15.04
C LYS A 106 9.81 -4.11 13.69
N ASP A 107 8.93 -3.10 13.67
CA ASP A 107 8.63 -2.36 12.45
C ASP A 107 9.88 -1.60 11.97
N LEU A 108 10.67 -1.01 12.87
CA LEU A 108 11.93 -0.34 12.52
C LEU A 108 13.03 -1.32 12.04
N GLU A 109 13.19 -2.47 12.70
CA GLU A 109 14.09 -3.52 12.24
C GLU A 109 13.72 -4.00 10.83
N LEU A 110 12.43 -4.21 10.58
CA LEU A 110 11.91 -4.57 9.26
C LEU A 110 12.18 -3.46 8.24
N TYR A 111 11.93 -2.19 8.59
CA TYR A 111 12.20 -1.04 7.73
C TYR A 111 13.68 -1.00 7.29
N GLU A 112 14.62 -1.11 8.23
CA GLU A 112 16.05 -1.04 7.93
C GLU A 112 16.49 -2.21 7.03
N ARG A 113 15.98 -3.43 7.29
CA ARG A 113 16.24 -4.60 6.44
C ARG A 113 15.70 -4.40 5.02
N LEU A 114 14.45 -3.94 4.88
CA LEU A 114 13.84 -3.66 3.57
C LEU A 114 14.66 -2.63 2.77
N ARG A 115 15.15 -1.60 3.46
CA ARG A 115 16.00 -0.56 2.85
C ARG A 115 17.34 -1.15 2.38
N ALA A 116 18.00 -1.92 3.24
CA ALA A 116 19.29 -2.55 2.95
C ALA A 116 19.19 -3.53 1.77
N ASP A 117 18.12 -4.33 1.72
CA ASP A 117 17.89 -5.33 0.67
C ASP A 117 17.32 -4.72 -0.62
N ARG A 118 17.11 -3.40 -0.68
CA ARG A 118 16.46 -2.69 -1.79
C ARG A 118 15.08 -3.28 -2.15
N HIS A 119 14.37 -3.81 -1.16
CA HIS A 119 12.98 -4.26 -1.31
C HIS A 119 12.06 -3.03 -1.23
N LEU A 120 12.01 -2.26 -2.32
CA LEU A 120 11.47 -0.89 -2.33
C LEU A 120 9.96 -0.78 -2.57
N SER A 121 9.26 -1.87 -2.88
CA SER A 121 7.81 -1.84 -3.09
C SER A 121 7.00 -1.31 -1.89
N PRO A 122 7.33 -1.59 -0.61
CA PRO A 122 6.55 -1.07 0.50
C PRO A 122 6.63 0.45 0.66
N PHE A 123 7.72 1.05 0.16
CA PHE A 123 7.97 2.50 0.21
C PHE A 123 7.21 3.27 -0.87
N GLU A 124 6.55 2.58 -1.81
CA GLU A 124 5.70 3.19 -2.84
C GLU A 124 4.32 3.60 -2.30
N HIS A 125 3.90 3.01 -1.18
CA HIS A 125 2.61 3.31 -0.55
C HIS A 125 2.65 4.55 0.35
N VAL A 126 3.83 4.91 0.85
CA VAL A 126 4.05 6.10 1.67
C VAL A 126 4.39 7.25 0.73
N ALA A 127 3.64 8.36 0.78
CA ALA A 127 3.80 9.45 -0.17
C ALA A 127 3.49 10.83 0.44
N THR A 128 3.98 11.90 -0.18
CA THR A 128 3.71 13.29 0.18
C THR A 128 3.19 14.08 -1.03
N PRO A 129 2.35 15.12 -0.84
CA PRO A 129 1.91 15.96 -1.95
C PRO A 129 3.09 16.61 -2.67
N ALA A 130 3.06 16.62 -4.00
CA ALA A 130 4.00 17.36 -4.83
C ALA A 130 3.63 18.84 -4.91
N ASN A 131 4.56 19.68 -5.34
CA ASN A 131 4.31 21.11 -5.59
C ASN A 131 3.63 21.37 -6.96
N ASP A 132 3.38 20.33 -7.73
CA ASP A 132 2.73 20.39 -9.04
C ASP A 132 1.70 19.26 -9.21
N ALA A 133 0.98 19.26 -10.34
CA ALA A 133 0.02 18.22 -10.71
C ALA A 133 0.61 17.22 -11.74
N SER A 134 1.93 17.17 -11.85
CA SER A 134 2.65 16.30 -12.77
C SER A 134 2.65 14.86 -12.27
N PHE A 135 3.02 13.93 -13.16
CA PHE A 135 3.33 12.57 -12.73
C PHE A 135 4.73 12.50 -12.14
N HIS A 136 4.82 11.95 -10.93
CA HIS A 136 6.05 11.52 -10.28
C HIS A 136 5.99 9.99 -10.18
N ALA A 137 6.76 9.31 -11.00
CA ALA A 137 6.60 7.87 -11.27
C ALA A 137 5.14 7.55 -11.67
N ASN A 138 4.45 6.68 -10.93
CA ASN A 138 3.07 6.29 -11.22
C ASN A 138 2.02 7.15 -10.49
N PHE A 139 2.42 8.15 -9.70
CA PHE A 139 1.48 9.00 -8.97
C PHE A 139 1.38 10.40 -9.57
N ARG A 140 0.15 10.92 -9.68
CA ARG A 140 -0.11 12.28 -10.13
C ARG A 140 -0.22 13.24 -8.94
N GLY A 141 0.64 14.25 -8.87
CA GLY A 141 0.64 15.26 -7.81
C GLY A 141 1.12 14.77 -6.45
N TRP A 142 1.81 13.63 -6.40
CA TRP A 142 2.35 13.03 -5.17
C TRP A 142 3.71 12.40 -5.43
N ILE A 143 4.61 12.52 -4.47
CA ILE A 143 5.96 11.93 -4.50
C ILE A 143 5.99 10.77 -3.49
N GLN A 144 6.36 9.59 -3.96
CA GLN A 144 6.48 8.39 -3.14
C GLN A 144 7.80 8.39 -2.35
N MET A 145 7.78 7.89 -1.11
CA MET A 145 8.96 7.76 -0.24
C MET A 145 10.09 6.97 -0.91
N ARG A 146 9.75 6.02 -1.79
CA ARG A 146 10.72 5.29 -2.64
C ARG A 146 11.73 6.22 -3.33
N ALA A 147 11.32 7.42 -3.76
CA ALA A 147 12.19 8.37 -4.45
C ALA A 147 13.31 8.91 -3.56
N GLU A 148 13.14 8.93 -2.23
CA GLU A 148 14.14 9.44 -1.28
C GLU A 148 15.17 8.38 -0.86
N ILE A 149 14.88 7.11 -1.12
CA ILE A 149 15.71 5.97 -0.72
C ILE A 149 16.60 5.50 -1.89
N GLY A 150 16.35 6.06 -3.08
CA GLY A 150 16.92 5.72 -4.38
C GLY A 150 18.43 5.87 -4.44
#